data_AF-A0A452ZDR3-F1
#
_entry.id   AF-A0A452ZDR3-F1
#
_cell.length_a   1.000
_cell.length_b   1.000
_cell.length_c   1.000
_cell.angle_alpha   90.00
_cell.angle_beta   90.00
_cell.angle_gamma   90.00
#
_symmetry.space_group_name_H-M   'P 1'
#
loop_
_entity.id
_entity.type
_entity.pdbx_description
1 polymer ?
#
loop_
_entity_poly.entity_id
_entity_poly.type
_entity_poly.pdbx_seq_one_letter_code
_entity_poly.pdbx_strand_id
1 'polypeptide(L)'
;GCLDAENFKEFKLVQKRQISHNVAKFKFALPTPTSVLGLPIGQHISCRGQDATGEEVIKPYTPTTLDSDIGYFELVIKMYPQGRMSHHFREMKVGDYMSVKGPKGRFKYQPGQVRAFGMIAGGSGITPMFQVICDPMFFHCS
;
A
#
# COMPACT_ATOMS: atom_id res chain seq x y z
N GLY A 1 -17.31 6.00 -3.48
CA GLY A 1 -16.20 5.12 -3.08
C GLY A 1 -16.11 5.12 -1.56
N CYS A 2 -15.46 4.11 -0.97
CA CYS A 2 -15.35 4.02 0.49
C CYS A 2 -14.34 5.00 1.10
N LEU A 3 -13.46 5.55 0.27
CA LEU A 3 -12.39 6.45 0.69
C LEU A 3 -12.88 7.88 0.90
N ASP A 4 -12.14 8.64 1.70
CA ASP A 4 -12.35 10.06 1.96
C ASP A 4 -11.05 10.82 1.69
N ALA A 5 -11.11 11.88 0.88
CA ALA A 5 -9.92 12.59 0.41
C ALA A 5 -9.33 13.52 1.49
N GLU A 6 -10.17 13.93 2.43
CA GLU A 6 -9.83 14.88 3.50
C GLU A 6 -9.57 14.15 4.81
N ASN A 7 -10.39 13.14 5.13
CA ASN A 7 -10.37 12.43 6.40
C ASN A 7 -9.73 11.04 6.29
N PHE A 8 -9.11 10.59 7.37
CA PHE A 8 -8.69 9.19 7.48
C PHE A 8 -9.89 8.32 7.85
N LYS A 9 -10.06 7.23 7.13
CA LYS A 9 -11.04 6.18 7.42
C LYS A 9 -10.33 4.90 7.82
N GLU A 10 -10.89 4.20 8.78
CA GLU A 10 -10.33 2.98 9.29
C GLU A 10 -10.87 1.77 8.53
N PHE A 11 -9.96 0.91 8.09
CA PHE A 11 -10.28 -0.33 7.38
C PHE A 11 -9.72 -1.52 8.13
N LYS A 12 -10.57 -2.52 8.38
CA LYS A 12 -10.20 -3.69 9.16
C LYS A 12 -9.35 -4.65 8.34
N LEU A 13 -8.20 -5.07 8.85
CA LEU A 13 -7.40 -6.14 8.28
C LEU A 13 -8.13 -7.47 8.50
N VAL A 14 -8.64 -8.06 7.42
CA VAL A 14 -9.35 -9.34 7.48
C VAL A 14 -8.45 -10.53 7.16
N GLN A 15 -7.34 -10.30 6.44
CA GLN A 15 -6.39 -11.36 6.13
C GLN A 15 -4.98 -10.80 5.90
N LYS A 16 -3.99 -11.50 6.44
CA LYS A 16 -2.56 -11.27 6.22
C LYS A 16 -1.96 -12.53 5.62
N ARG A 17 -1.36 -12.43 4.43
CA ARG A 17 -0.71 -13.55 3.75
C ARG A 17 0.74 -13.21 3.45
N GLN A 18 1.66 -13.96 4.04
CA GLN A 18 3.07 -13.83 3.69
C GLN A 18 3.31 -14.39 2.28
N ILE A 19 3.93 -13.60 1.40
CA ILE A 19 4.28 -14.02 0.04
C ILE A 19 5.75 -14.45 0.00
N SER A 20 6.61 -13.71 0.68
CA SER A 20 8.05 -13.97 0.74
C SER A 20 8.62 -13.55 2.10
N HIS A 21 9.92 -13.73 2.29
CA HIS A 21 10.64 -13.36 3.51
C HIS A 21 10.43 -11.88 3.88
N ASN A 22 10.41 -10.98 2.88
CA ASN A 22 10.23 -9.54 3.05
C ASN A 22 8.97 -8.99 2.39
N VAL A 23 8.03 -9.82 1.95
CA VAL A 23 6.81 -9.35 1.26
C VAL A 23 5.58 -10.02 1.85
N ALA A 24 4.59 -9.22 2.24
CA ALA A 24 3.30 -9.70 2.71
C ALA A 24 2.15 -8.96 2.02
N LYS A 25 1.07 -9.69 1.79
CA LYS A 25 -0.20 -9.18 1.29
C LYS A 25 -1.15 -8.97 2.46
N PHE A 26 -1.78 -7.82 2.48
CA PHE A 26 -2.74 -7.40 3.50
C PHE A 26 -4.07 -7.12 2.82
N LYS A 27 -5.13 -7.82 3.24
CA LYS A 27 -6.48 -7.67 2.71
C LYS A 27 -7.33 -6.95 3.74
N PHE A 28 -7.83 -5.79 3.36
CA PHE A 28 -8.64 -4.93 4.21
C PHE A 28 -10.09 -4.95 3.75
N ALA A 29 -11.02 -5.13 4.68
CA ALA A 29 -12.45 -5.09 4.37
C ALA A 29 -12.93 -3.65 4.24
N LEU A 30 -13.78 -3.42 3.24
CA LEU A 30 -14.51 -2.18 3.09
C LEU A 30 -15.73 -2.16 4.05
N PRO A 31 -16.28 -0.98 4.39
CA PRO A 31 -17.41 -0.86 5.31
C PRO A 31 -18.64 -1.66 4.90
N THR A 32 -18.82 -1.87 3.60
CA THR A 32 -19.93 -2.65 3.04
C THR A 32 -19.43 -3.65 2.00
N PRO A 33 -19.94 -4.88 1.99
CA PRO A 33 -19.48 -5.96 1.10
C PRO A 33 -19.83 -5.72 -0.38
N THR A 34 -20.71 -4.75 -0.66
CA THR A 34 -21.13 -4.35 -2.02
C THR A 34 -20.40 -3.11 -2.53
N SER A 35 -19.62 -2.44 -1.69
CA SER A 35 -18.90 -1.24 -2.12
C SER A 35 -17.57 -1.60 -2.76
N VAL A 36 -17.18 -0.80 -3.73
CA VAL A 36 -15.83 -0.78 -4.30
C VAL A 36 -15.00 0.31 -3.62
N LEU A 37 -13.68 0.14 -3.65
CA LEU A 37 -12.74 1.13 -3.15
C LEU A 37 -12.92 2.48 -3.84
N GLY A 38 -13.17 2.44 -5.16
CA GLY A 38 -13.45 3.61 -5.99
C GLY A 38 -12.20 4.46 -6.22
N LEU A 39 -11.09 3.83 -6.55
CA LEU A 39 -9.83 4.48 -6.89
C LEU A 39 -9.69 4.55 -8.41
N PRO A 40 -9.76 5.73 -9.02
CA PRO A 40 -9.48 5.87 -10.44
C PRO A 40 -8.04 5.43 -10.73
N ILE A 41 -7.85 4.77 -11.87
CA ILE A 41 -6.52 4.36 -12.34
C ILE A 41 -5.58 5.58 -12.37
N GLY A 42 -4.42 5.45 -11.72
CA GLY A 42 -3.43 6.54 -11.60
C GLY A 42 -3.51 7.33 -10.28
N GLN A 43 -4.44 7.01 -9.40
CA GLN A 43 -4.52 7.56 -8.04
C GLN A 43 -4.01 6.57 -7.00
N HIS A 44 -3.68 7.06 -5.81
CA HIS A 44 -3.15 6.28 -4.69
C HIS A 44 -3.87 6.66 -3.38
N ILE A 45 -3.67 5.85 -2.35
CA ILE A 45 -4.15 6.10 -0.99
C ILE A 45 -2.98 6.48 -0.09
N SER A 46 -3.23 7.22 0.97
CA SER A 46 -2.29 7.48 2.05
C SER A 46 -2.66 6.61 3.24
N CYS A 47 -1.79 5.68 3.62
CA CYS A 47 -1.95 4.91 4.85
C CYS A 47 -1.20 5.61 5.99
N ARG A 48 -1.82 5.65 7.17
CA ARG A 48 -1.27 6.18 8.41
C ARG A 48 -1.02 5.00 9.36
N GLY A 49 0.18 4.95 9.91
CA GLY A 49 0.62 3.94 10.86
C GLY A 49 1.54 4.55 11.92
N GLN A 50 2.13 3.68 12.73
CA GLN A 50 3.09 4.05 13.78
C GLN A 50 4.38 3.27 13.62
N ASP A 51 5.51 3.91 13.88
CA ASP A 51 6.80 3.25 13.85
C ASP A 51 7.18 2.61 15.19
N ALA A 52 8.42 2.09 15.27
CA ALA A 52 8.94 1.43 16.47
C ALA A 52 9.03 2.36 17.70
N THR A 53 9.05 3.68 17.49
CA THR A 53 9.11 4.69 18.55
C THR A 53 7.72 5.26 18.89
N GLY A 54 6.66 4.76 18.24
CA GLY A 54 5.29 5.27 18.39
C GLY A 54 5.03 6.57 17.64
N GLU A 55 5.98 7.02 16.79
CA GLU A 55 5.78 8.21 15.97
C GLU A 55 4.91 7.88 14.77
N GLU A 56 4.01 8.80 14.45
CA GLU A 56 3.10 8.65 13.33
C GLU A 56 3.84 8.74 11.98
N VAL A 57 3.51 7.81 11.09
CA VAL A 57 4.04 7.76 9.74
C VAL A 57 2.91 7.67 8.74
N ILE A 58 2.90 8.58 7.78
CA ILE A 58 1.97 8.55 6.65
C ILE A 58 2.77 8.23 5.37
N LYS A 59 2.30 7.24 4.61
CA LYS A 59 2.91 6.85 3.33
C LYS A 59 1.86 6.59 2.25
N PRO A 60 2.12 7.02 1.00
CA PRO A 60 1.27 6.67 -0.12
C PRO A 60 1.46 5.20 -0.51
N TYR A 61 0.36 4.53 -0.81
CA TYR A 61 0.29 3.16 -1.32
C TYR A 61 -0.72 3.08 -2.45
N THR A 62 -0.48 2.19 -3.40
CA THR A 62 -1.46 1.87 -4.45
C THR A 62 -2.01 0.48 -4.16
N PRO A 63 -3.32 0.30 -4.10
CA PRO A 63 -3.89 -1.04 -3.96
C PRO A 63 -3.63 -1.86 -5.22
N THR A 64 -3.48 -3.17 -5.05
CA THR A 64 -3.33 -4.13 -6.16
C THR A 64 -4.66 -4.70 -6.64
N THR A 65 -5.76 -4.33 -5.99
CA THR A 65 -7.11 -4.75 -6.38
C THR A 65 -7.63 -3.96 -7.57
N LEU A 66 -8.38 -4.64 -8.42
CA LEU A 66 -9.07 -4.03 -9.56
C LEU A 66 -10.46 -3.55 -9.13
N ASP A 67 -11.10 -2.72 -9.95
CA ASP A 67 -12.48 -2.27 -9.69
C ASP A 67 -13.51 -3.42 -9.62
N SER A 68 -13.13 -4.62 -10.08
CA SER A 68 -13.92 -5.85 -9.98
C SER A 68 -13.91 -6.49 -8.58
N ASP A 69 -12.97 -6.11 -7.71
CA ASP A 69 -12.91 -6.60 -6.33
C ASP A 69 -13.87 -5.80 -5.43
N ILE A 70 -14.96 -6.42 -5.03
CA ILE A 70 -16.03 -5.79 -4.24
C ILE A 70 -15.86 -6.16 -2.76
N GLY A 71 -16.02 -5.18 -1.87
CA GLY A 71 -16.04 -5.39 -0.42
C GLY A 71 -14.67 -5.46 0.24
N TYR A 72 -13.56 -5.40 -0.50
CA TYR A 72 -12.21 -5.37 0.07
C TYR A 72 -11.22 -4.65 -0.84
N PHE A 73 -10.04 -4.34 -0.29
CA PHE A 73 -8.86 -3.98 -1.07
C PHE A 73 -7.63 -4.71 -0.54
N GLU A 74 -6.65 -4.90 -1.41
CA GLU A 74 -5.41 -5.59 -1.07
C GLU A 74 -4.20 -4.66 -1.27
N LEU A 75 -3.30 -4.69 -0.29
CA LEU A 75 -1.99 -4.05 -0.35
C LEU A 75 -0.91 -5.12 -0.32
N VAL A 76 0.03 -5.04 -1.27
CA VAL A 76 1.25 -5.85 -1.25
C VAL A 76 2.38 -4.97 -0.76
N ILE A 77 2.87 -5.26 0.44
CA ILE A 77 3.88 -4.46 1.12
C ILE A 77 5.19 -5.23 1.20
N LYS A 78 6.24 -4.63 0.66
CA LYS A 78 7.62 -5.06 0.89
C LYS A 78 8.11 -4.43 2.19
N MET A 79 8.38 -5.27 3.19
CA MET A 79 8.83 -4.88 4.51
C MET A 79 10.35 -4.74 4.49
N TYR A 80 10.84 -3.52 4.77
CA TYR A 80 12.25 -3.24 4.90
C TYR A 80 12.64 -3.21 6.38
N PRO A 81 13.83 -3.72 6.78
CA PRO A 81 14.25 -3.79 8.18
C PRO A 81 14.19 -2.44 8.90
N GLN A 82 14.63 -1.36 8.24
CA GLN A 82 14.63 0.01 8.75
C GLN A 82 13.42 0.85 8.30
N GLY A 83 12.43 0.23 7.65
CA GLY A 83 11.25 0.95 7.19
C GLY A 83 10.32 1.30 8.36
N ARG A 84 10.14 2.59 8.65
CA ARG A 84 9.23 3.06 9.72
C ARG A 84 7.80 2.53 9.55
N MET A 85 7.23 2.66 8.35
CA MET A 85 5.91 2.07 8.03
C MET A 85 5.95 0.53 7.92
N SER A 86 7.10 -0.04 7.55
CA SER A 86 7.27 -1.51 7.53
C SER A 86 7.20 -2.12 8.93
N HIS A 87 7.57 -1.37 9.97
CA HIS A 87 7.38 -1.77 11.37
C HIS A 87 5.89 -1.92 11.68
N HIS A 88 5.10 -0.90 11.36
CA HIS A 88 3.64 -0.92 11.54
C HIS A 88 2.98 -2.16 10.91
N PHE A 89 3.30 -2.45 9.64
CA PHE A 89 2.76 -3.62 8.94
C PHE A 89 3.25 -4.97 9.51
N ARG A 90 4.45 -5.00 10.10
CA ARG A 90 4.96 -6.20 10.76
C ARG A 90 4.12 -6.52 12.00
N GLU A 91 3.87 -5.52 12.83
CA GLU A 91 3.11 -5.65 14.07
C GLU A 91 1.62 -5.89 13.85
N MET A 92 1.06 -5.36 12.75
CA MET A 92 -0.35 -5.49 12.44
C MET A 92 -0.81 -6.95 12.31
N LYS A 93 -1.90 -7.28 13.01
CA LYS A 93 -2.54 -8.59 13.06
C LYS A 93 -3.94 -8.52 12.46
N VAL A 94 -4.43 -9.68 12.01
CA VAL A 94 -5.81 -9.80 11.53
C VAL A 94 -6.77 -9.40 12.65
N GLY A 95 -7.69 -8.49 12.35
CA GLY A 95 -8.56 -7.84 13.33
C GLY A 95 -8.24 -6.37 13.56
N ASP A 96 -7.00 -5.95 13.33
CA ASP A 96 -6.56 -4.57 13.50
C ASP A 96 -7.11 -3.64 12.41
N TYR A 97 -7.00 -2.34 12.63
CA TYR A 97 -7.48 -1.32 11.71
C TYR A 97 -6.31 -0.52 11.11
N MET A 98 -6.42 -0.23 9.83
CA MET A 98 -5.52 0.67 9.11
C MET A 98 -6.24 1.98 8.81
N SER A 99 -5.64 3.09 9.20
CA SER A 99 -6.11 4.43 8.82
C SER A 99 -5.69 4.76 7.39
N VAL A 100 -6.65 4.95 6.50
CA VAL A 100 -6.43 5.21 5.08
C VAL A 100 -7.18 6.47 4.64
N LYS A 101 -6.49 7.32 3.88
CA LYS A 101 -7.04 8.53 3.26
C LYS A 101 -6.85 8.50 1.76
N GLY A 102 -7.84 8.92 0.98
CA GLY A 102 -7.75 8.94 -0.47
C GLY A 102 -9.09 9.22 -1.17
N PRO A 103 -9.09 9.30 -2.49
CA PRO A 103 -7.96 9.09 -3.37
C PRO A 103 -7.10 10.36 -3.53
N LYS A 104 -5.78 10.19 -3.65
CA LYS A 104 -4.79 11.25 -3.84
C LYS A 104 -4.11 11.06 -5.20
N GLY A 105 -3.90 12.14 -5.94
CA GLY A 105 -3.24 12.13 -7.25
C GLY A 105 -4.12 12.77 -8.33
N ARG A 106 -3.50 13.59 -9.19
CA ARG A 106 -4.16 14.23 -10.34
C ARG A 106 -3.87 13.51 -11.67
N PHE A 107 -3.30 12.31 -11.62
CA PHE A 107 -2.82 11.64 -12.83
C PHE A 107 -4.00 11.03 -13.59
N LYS A 108 -4.26 11.53 -14.80
CA LYS A 108 -5.22 10.94 -15.74
C LYS A 108 -4.50 9.85 -16.52
N TYR A 109 -4.89 8.60 -16.31
CA TYR A 109 -4.35 7.46 -17.04
C TYR A 109 -4.63 7.58 -18.54
N GLN A 110 -3.59 7.43 -19.37
CA GLN A 110 -3.72 7.17 -20.81
C GLN A 110 -3.50 5.67 -21.05
N PRO A 111 -4.38 4.99 -21.80
CA PRO A 111 -4.27 3.54 -22.01
C PRO A 111 -2.97 3.20 -22.78
N GLY A 112 -2.10 2.40 -22.17
CA GLY A 112 -0.89 1.86 -22.80
C GLY A 112 0.40 1.92 -21.97
N GLN A 113 0.41 2.55 -20.78
CA GLN A 113 1.69 3.01 -20.21
C GLN A 113 2.39 2.08 -19.20
N VAL A 114 1.76 1.09 -18.55
CA VAL A 114 2.50 0.09 -17.72
C VAL A 114 1.65 -1.12 -17.32
N ARG A 115 2.23 -2.33 -17.41
CA ARG A 115 1.65 -3.62 -16.94
C ARG A 115 2.07 -4.00 -15.50
N ALA A 116 2.98 -3.25 -14.90
CA ALA A 116 3.41 -3.45 -13.52
C ALA A 116 3.56 -2.09 -12.84
N PHE A 117 2.61 -1.73 -11.97
CA PHE A 117 2.84 -0.66 -11.01
C PHE A 117 3.82 -1.22 -9.95
N GLY A 118 5.11 -1.16 -10.27
CA GLY A 118 6.19 -1.37 -9.31
C GLY A 118 6.16 -0.23 -8.30
N MET A 119 5.42 -0.42 -7.21
CA MET A 119 5.26 0.58 -6.17
C MET A 119 6.56 0.71 -5.38
N ILE A 120 7.44 1.61 -5.80
CA ILE A 120 8.52 2.11 -4.96
C ILE A 120 7.89 3.11 -3.98
N ALA A 121 7.18 2.60 -2.97
CA ALA A 121 6.76 3.37 -1.80
C ALA A 121 7.95 3.48 -0.81
N GLY A 122 9.10 3.90 -1.32
CA GLY A 122 10.28 4.24 -0.54
C GLY A 122 10.40 5.76 -0.50
N GLY A 123 10.15 6.38 0.64
CA GLY A 123 10.35 7.81 0.75
C GLY A 123 10.02 8.36 2.11
N SER A 124 11.04 8.49 2.96
CA SER A 124 11.44 9.80 3.47
C SER A 124 12.74 9.62 4.29
N GLY A 125 13.89 10.06 3.76
CA GLY A 125 14.94 10.59 4.64
C GLY A 125 16.11 9.72 5.09
N ILE A 126 16.38 8.52 4.55
CA ILE A 126 17.72 7.92 4.65
C ILE A 126 18.15 7.39 3.28
N THR A 127 18.59 8.33 2.45
CA THR A 127 19.71 8.06 1.54
C THR A 127 20.84 8.94 2.05
N PRO A 128 21.89 8.34 2.60
CA PRO A 128 23.14 8.46 1.85
C PRO A 128 23.88 7.13 1.65
N MET A 129 23.25 5.95 1.83
CA MET A 129 24.06 4.71 1.85
C MET A 129 23.35 3.41 1.42
N PHE A 130 22.64 3.37 0.29
CA PHE A 130 22.35 2.08 -0.36
C PHE A 130 22.70 2.13 -1.85
N GLN A 131 24.01 2.16 -2.10
CA GLN A 131 24.66 2.02 -3.39
C GLN A 131 24.50 0.60 -4.00
N VAL A 132 23.53 -0.23 -3.59
CA VAL A 132 23.58 -1.69 -3.90
C VAL A 132 22.23 -2.40 -4.18
N ILE A 133 21.04 -1.78 -4.17
CA ILE A 133 19.78 -2.57 -4.30
C ILE A 133 18.94 -2.27 -5.55
N CYS A 134 19.22 -1.21 -6.30
CA CYS A 134 18.72 -1.09 -7.68
C CYS A 134 19.79 -1.53 -8.67
N ASP A 135 20.17 -2.81 -8.60
CA ASP A 135 20.70 -3.45 -9.80
C ASP A 135 19.50 -3.69 -10.75
N PRO A 136 19.52 -3.16 -11.98
CA PRO A 136 18.42 -3.23 -12.95
C PRO A 136 18.34 -4.59 -13.66
N MET A 137 18.58 -5.70 -12.96
CA MET A 137 18.55 -7.06 -13.51
C MET A 137 17.52 -7.92 -12.79
N PHE A 138 16.23 -7.79 -13.13
CA PHE A 138 15.32 -8.96 -13.17
C PHE A 138 14.02 -8.66 -13.96
N PHE A 139 14.16 -7.92 -15.06
CA PHE A 139 13.21 -7.96 -16.17
C PHE A 139 13.98 -8.41 -17.42
N HIS A 140 14.49 -9.64 -17.38
CA HIS A 140 14.94 -10.33 -18.58
C HIS A 140 14.52 -11.80 -18.50
N CYS A 141 13.78 -12.21 -19.54
CA CYS A 141 13.50 -13.57 -20.02
C CYS A 141 13.49 -14.75 -19.04
N SER A 142 12.34 -15.42 -18.94
CA SER A 142 12.11 -16.71 -19.62
C SER A 142 10.62 -16.98 -19.74
#